data_AF-A0A9D4I4Y7-F1
#
_entry.id   AF-A0A9D4I4Y7-F1
#
_cell.length_a   1.000
_cell.length_b   1.000
_cell.length_c   1.000
_cell.angle_alpha   90.00
_cell.angle_beta   90.00
_cell.angle_gamma   90.00
#
_symmetry.space_group_name_H-M   'P 1'
#
loop_
_entity.id
_entity.type
_entity.pdbx_description
1 polymer ?
#
loop_
_entity_poly.entity_id
_entity_poly.type
_entity_poly.pdbx_seq_one_letter_code
_entity_poly.pdbx_strand_id
1 'polypeptide(L)'
;MTRYESMLRKKANETSQALTALGDASSSRKKDNEAPQYLTLLGDASLTIKKDNETSQYLTALGDASLTRKKDNETSQYLTPLRDASLTRKKDNETSQYLTVLGDASLTRKKDNETSQYLTVLGDASLTRKKYNETSQYLTVLGDASLTRKKDNETSQYLTVLGDASLTRKKDNETSEYLAVLGDASLTRERDNETSQYLTVLDDASLTRKKDNETSQYLTVLGDASLTRKKDNETSQYLTVLGDASLTRKKDDETSQYLIVLGDANLTRKKDNETSEYLAVLGDASLTREKDNETSQYLTVLDDASLTRKKDNETSQYLTVLGDASLTRKTDDETSQNLTVLGDASLTRKKDDETSQYLTVLGDASLTRKKDNETPQNLTVLGDASLTRKKDDETSQYLTVLGDASLTRKKDNETSQ
;
A
#
# COMPACT_ATOMS: atom_id res chain seq x y z
N MET A 1 53.13 -0.92 -4.08
CA MET A 1 52.71 0.47 -3.76
C MET A 1 53.25 1.37 -4.87
N THR A 2 52.52 1.49 -5.98
CA THR A 2 52.89 2.35 -7.10
C THR A 2 51.73 3.33 -7.28
N ARG A 3 51.90 4.55 -6.78
CA ARG A 3 50.89 5.61 -6.78
C ARG A 3 50.87 6.24 -8.18
N TYR A 4 49.82 6.02 -8.97
CA TYR A 4 49.65 6.71 -10.25
C TYR A 4 49.16 8.14 -9.95
N GLU A 5 50.07 9.12 -9.89
CA GLU A 5 49.70 10.51 -9.67
C GLU A 5 49.17 11.19 -10.95
N SER A 6 48.04 11.90 -10.79
CA SER A 6 47.55 13.04 -11.56
C SER A 6 47.89 13.09 -13.07
N MET A 7 46.96 12.63 -13.92
CA MET A 7 46.88 13.06 -15.33
C MET A 7 45.85 14.18 -15.51
N LEU A 8 46.27 15.43 -15.33
CA LEU A 8 45.57 16.62 -15.85
C LEU A 8 45.76 16.69 -17.37
N ARG A 9 45.02 15.89 -18.15
CA ARG A 9 44.99 16.00 -19.63
C ARG A 9 43.93 16.99 -20.07
N LYS A 10 44.34 18.21 -20.45
CA LYS A 10 43.53 19.11 -21.29
C LYS A 10 43.83 18.76 -22.75
N LYS A 11 43.01 17.90 -23.36
CA LYS A 11 43.08 17.57 -24.80
C LYS A 11 41.68 17.59 -25.39
N ALA A 12 41.55 18.34 -26.49
CA ALA A 12 40.39 18.37 -27.36
C ALA A 12 40.46 17.18 -28.33
N ASN A 13 39.33 16.47 -28.50
CA ASN A 13 39.07 15.41 -29.47
C ASN A 13 40.13 14.29 -29.60
N GLU A 14 39.96 13.22 -28.84
CA GLU A 14 40.60 11.92 -29.12
C GLU A 14 39.51 10.84 -29.31
N THR A 15 39.75 9.92 -30.25
CA THR A 15 39.00 8.69 -30.51
C THR A 15 38.99 7.75 -29.29
N SER A 16 38.02 6.83 -29.22
CA SER A 16 37.74 5.95 -28.06
C SER A 16 38.98 5.45 -27.32
N GLN A 17 38.98 5.54 -25.99
CA GLN A 17 40.12 5.14 -25.14
C GLN A 17 39.76 3.98 -24.23
N ALA A 18 40.58 2.93 -24.24
CA ALA A 18 40.55 1.85 -23.25
C ALA A 18 41.79 1.95 -22.34
N LEU A 19 41.58 1.98 -21.03
CA LEU A 19 42.65 2.15 -20.05
C LEU A 19 42.48 1.16 -18.91
N THR A 20 43.55 0.47 -18.54
CA THR A 20 43.60 -0.44 -17.38
C THR A 20 44.63 0.09 -16.40
N ALA A 21 44.25 0.29 -15.13
CA ALA A 21 45.20 0.66 -14.08
C ALA A 21 45.34 -0.48 -13.06
N LEU A 22 46.59 -0.81 -12.75
CA LEU A 22 46.96 -1.80 -11.72
C LEU A 22 47.14 -1.06 -10.38
N GLY A 23 46.17 -1.20 -9.47
CA GLY A 23 46.17 -0.58 -8.14
C GLY A 23 45.11 0.51 -7.95
N ASP A 24 45.14 1.18 -6.80
CA ASP A 24 44.19 2.22 -6.45
C ASP A 24 44.38 3.46 -7.33
N ALA A 25 43.26 4.08 -7.73
CA ALA A 25 43.26 5.24 -8.60
C ALA A 25 42.41 6.37 -8.01
N SER A 26 42.99 7.57 -7.94
CA SER A 26 42.25 8.81 -7.69
C SER A 26 42.46 9.80 -8.83
N SER A 27 41.38 10.44 -9.30
CA SER A 27 41.46 11.40 -10.41
C SER A 27 40.31 12.41 -10.38
N SER A 28 40.62 13.66 -10.73
CA SER A 28 39.65 14.73 -10.94
C SER A 28 39.75 15.27 -12.37
N ARG A 29 38.65 15.33 -13.11
CA ARG A 29 38.61 15.81 -14.50
C ARG A 29 37.50 16.84 -14.73
N LYS A 30 37.84 17.88 -15.51
CA LYS A 30 36.90 18.87 -16.07
C LYS A 30 37.12 19.01 -17.57
N LYS A 31 36.12 18.69 -18.40
CA LYS A 31 36.19 18.75 -19.87
C LYS A 31 34.81 18.97 -20.49
N ASP A 32 34.75 19.56 -21.67
CA ASP A 32 33.48 19.99 -22.27
C ASP A 32 32.79 18.83 -23.03
N ASN A 33 33.51 18.05 -23.86
CA ASN A 33 33.00 16.87 -24.58
C ASN A 33 34.09 15.77 -24.73
N GLU A 34 33.71 14.48 -24.68
CA GLU A 34 34.61 13.35 -24.98
C GLU A 34 33.91 12.17 -25.67
N ALA A 35 34.68 11.42 -26.48
CA ALA A 35 34.34 10.15 -27.11
C ALA A 35 34.24 8.98 -26.08
N PRO A 36 33.77 7.78 -26.48
CA PRO A 36 33.56 6.65 -25.56
C PRO A 36 34.82 6.25 -24.77
N GLN A 37 34.67 5.99 -23.47
CA GLN A 37 35.77 5.55 -22.60
C GLN A 37 35.49 4.22 -21.91
N TYR A 38 36.48 3.33 -21.91
CA TYR A 38 36.52 2.10 -21.13
C TYR A 38 37.64 2.21 -20.09
N LEU A 39 37.31 2.07 -18.82
CA LEU A 39 38.27 2.12 -17.72
C LEU A 39 38.09 0.89 -16.83
N THR A 40 39.17 0.14 -16.63
CA THR A 40 39.23 -0.98 -15.69
C THR A 40 40.25 -0.68 -14.60
N LEU A 41 39.82 -0.70 -13.34
CA LEU A 41 40.65 -0.45 -12.16
C LEU A 41 40.72 -1.73 -11.33
N LEU A 42 41.92 -2.23 -11.07
CA LEU A 42 42.10 -3.44 -10.23
C LEU A 42 42.08 -3.15 -8.72
N GLY A 43 42.23 -1.90 -8.30
CA GLY A 43 42.12 -1.47 -6.89
C GLY A 43 40.94 -0.54 -6.65
N ASP A 44 41.00 0.21 -5.55
CA ASP A 44 39.97 1.16 -5.15
C ASP A 44 39.96 2.38 -6.09
N ALA A 45 38.79 2.95 -6.33
CA ALA A 45 38.58 4.03 -7.27
C ALA A 45 37.93 5.25 -6.60
N SER A 46 38.58 6.41 -6.67
CA SER A 46 38.00 7.68 -6.22
C SER A 46 38.04 8.74 -7.33
N LEU A 47 36.89 8.98 -7.99
CA LEU A 47 36.85 9.86 -9.17
C LEU A 47 35.88 11.03 -9.01
N THR A 48 36.31 12.21 -9.43
CA THR A 48 35.45 13.40 -9.59
C THR A 48 35.41 13.83 -11.05
N ILE A 49 34.21 13.91 -11.63
CA ILE A 49 34.02 14.26 -13.04
C ILE A 49 33.02 15.41 -13.17
N LYS A 50 33.44 16.49 -13.82
CA LYS A 50 32.58 17.61 -14.24
C LYS A 50 32.65 17.74 -15.77
N LYS A 51 31.54 17.53 -16.48
CA LYS A 51 31.52 17.59 -17.95
C LYS A 51 30.19 18.09 -18.48
N ASP A 52 30.17 18.66 -19.68
CA ASP A 52 28.91 19.13 -20.27
C ASP A 52 28.20 17.95 -20.97
N ASN A 53 28.85 17.26 -21.92
CA ASN A 53 28.29 16.06 -22.55
C ASN A 53 29.24 14.83 -22.59
N GLU A 54 28.66 13.63 -22.54
CA GLU A 54 29.36 12.37 -22.78
C GLU A 54 28.48 11.36 -23.52
N THR A 55 29.03 10.73 -24.57
CA THR A 55 28.29 9.76 -25.38
C THR A 55 28.23 8.39 -24.70
N SER A 56 29.34 7.87 -24.17
CA SER A 56 29.35 6.57 -23.47
C SER A 56 30.52 6.41 -22.51
N GLN A 57 30.28 5.81 -21.34
CA GLN A 57 31.32 5.45 -20.38
C GLN A 57 31.09 4.06 -19.78
N TYR A 58 32.15 3.24 -19.77
CA TYR A 58 32.22 1.95 -19.12
C TYR A 58 33.31 2.00 -18.03
N LEU A 59 32.93 1.73 -16.79
CA LEU A 59 33.86 1.66 -15.66
C LEU A 59 33.67 0.35 -14.90
N THR A 60 34.74 -0.41 -14.76
CA THR A 60 34.80 -1.59 -13.88
C THR A 60 35.86 -1.34 -12.82
N ALA A 61 35.49 -1.48 -11.54
CA ALA A 61 36.41 -1.37 -10.41
C ALA A 61 36.34 -2.67 -9.61
N LEU A 62 37.47 -3.34 -9.41
CA LEU A 62 37.55 -4.54 -8.58
C LEU A 62 37.53 -4.23 -7.08
N GLY A 63 37.99 -3.04 -6.69
CA GLY A 63 37.91 -2.51 -5.33
C GLY A 63 36.66 -1.66 -5.06
N ASP A 64 36.70 -0.92 -3.97
CA ASP A 64 35.65 0.03 -3.59
C ASP A 64 35.63 1.22 -4.55
N ALA A 65 34.45 1.78 -4.82
CA ALA A 65 34.28 2.87 -5.76
C ALA A 65 33.56 4.07 -5.15
N SER A 66 34.26 5.20 -5.05
CA SER A 66 33.68 6.51 -4.73
C SER A 66 33.67 7.42 -5.95
N LEU A 67 32.48 7.79 -6.46
CA LEU A 67 32.36 8.64 -7.65
C LEU A 67 31.46 9.85 -7.41
N THR A 68 31.96 11.04 -7.74
CA THR A 68 31.17 12.26 -7.79
C THR A 68 31.08 12.79 -9.22
N ARG A 69 29.86 12.95 -9.73
CA ARG A 69 29.62 13.41 -11.12
C ARG A 69 28.65 14.58 -11.17
N LYS A 70 29.02 15.63 -11.91
CA LYS A 70 28.12 16.71 -12.33
C LYS A 70 28.17 16.83 -13.86
N LYS A 71 27.03 16.62 -14.53
CA LYS A 71 26.96 16.72 -16.00
C LYS A 71 25.66 17.28 -16.52
N ASP A 72 25.67 17.79 -17.74
CA ASP A 72 24.43 18.28 -18.36
C ASP A 72 23.74 17.12 -19.09
N ASN A 73 24.42 16.45 -20.05
CA ASN A 73 23.84 15.31 -20.78
C ASN A 73 24.72 14.05 -20.83
N GLU A 74 24.09 12.88 -20.79
CA GLU A 74 24.76 11.58 -21.00
C GLU A 74 23.88 10.57 -21.73
N THR A 75 24.41 9.96 -22.79
CA THR A 75 23.63 8.98 -23.56
C THR A 75 23.65 7.61 -22.91
N SER A 76 24.81 7.10 -22.46
CA SER A 76 24.88 5.77 -21.85
C SER A 76 26.00 5.61 -20.83
N GLN A 77 25.70 4.92 -19.72
CA GLN A 77 26.68 4.58 -18.68
C GLN A 77 26.56 3.13 -18.23
N TYR A 78 27.70 2.47 -18.09
CA TYR A 78 27.85 1.18 -17.43
C TYR A 78 28.89 1.28 -16.32
N LEU A 79 28.52 0.86 -15.12
CA LEU A 79 29.39 0.91 -13.95
C LEU A 79 29.27 -0.40 -13.16
N THR A 80 30.39 -1.07 -12.92
CA THR A 80 30.44 -2.36 -12.24
C THR A 80 31.53 -2.43 -11.15
N PRO A 81 31.31 -1.82 -9.98
CA PRO A 81 32.13 -2.05 -8.79
C PRO A 81 31.88 -3.46 -8.22
N LEU A 82 32.95 -4.20 -7.94
CA LEU A 82 32.89 -5.54 -7.36
C LEU A 82 32.87 -5.56 -5.82
N ARG A 83 33.05 -4.41 -5.17
CA ARG A 83 32.85 -4.24 -3.72
C ARG A 83 31.85 -3.12 -3.46
N ASP A 84 32.15 -2.20 -2.54
CA ASP A 84 31.21 -1.18 -2.11
C ASP A 84 31.26 0.04 -3.04
N ALA A 85 30.12 0.70 -3.19
CA ALA A 85 29.96 1.83 -4.07
C ALA A 85 29.31 3.03 -3.38
N SER A 86 30.00 4.16 -3.36
CA SER A 86 29.47 5.45 -2.95
C SER A 86 29.40 6.41 -4.13
N LEU A 87 28.20 6.69 -4.65
CA LEU A 87 28.04 7.55 -5.84
C LEU A 87 27.17 8.76 -5.55
N THR A 88 27.69 9.95 -5.86
CA THR A 88 26.93 11.20 -5.87
C THR A 88 26.82 11.76 -7.27
N ARG A 89 25.59 12.04 -7.71
CA ARG A 89 25.34 12.48 -9.09
C ARG A 89 24.33 13.60 -9.21
N LYS A 90 24.70 14.64 -9.96
CA LYS A 90 23.79 15.69 -10.43
C LYS A 90 23.82 15.74 -11.95
N LYS A 91 22.67 15.54 -12.61
CA LYS A 91 22.58 15.69 -14.06
C LYS A 91 21.29 16.31 -14.56
N ASP A 92 21.30 16.88 -15.75
CA ASP A 92 20.07 17.41 -16.35
C ASP A 92 19.37 16.27 -17.11
N ASN A 93 20.02 15.64 -18.10
CA ASN A 93 19.43 14.54 -18.89
C ASN A 93 20.31 13.28 -18.93
N GLU A 94 19.68 12.10 -18.89
CA GLU A 94 20.33 10.81 -19.17
C GLU A 94 19.42 9.87 -19.94
N THR A 95 19.90 9.30 -21.04
CA THR A 95 19.11 8.34 -21.81
C THR A 95 19.13 6.97 -21.15
N SER A 96 20.29 6.44 -20.77
CA SER A 96 20.36 5.09 -20.18
C SER A 96 21.47 4.92 -19.16
N GLN A 97 21.17 4.20 -18.08
CA GLN A 97 22.13 3.81 -17.07
C GLN A 97 22.01 2.33 -16.69
N TYR A 98 23.16 1.67 -16.57
CA TYR A 98 23.30 0.37 -15.96
C TYR A 98 24.36 0.45 -14.84
N LEU A 99 23.99 0.02 -13.65
CA LEU A 99 24.89 -0.08 -12.51
C LEU A 99 24.69 -1.44 -11.83
N THR A 100 25.77 -2.19 -11.69
CA THR A 100 25.80 -3.43 -10.92
C THR A 100 26.83 -3.28 -9.81
N VAL A 101 26.40 -3.38 -8.56
CA VAL A 101 27.28 -3.34 -7.38
C VAL A 101 27.23 -4.72 -6.75
N LEU A 102 28.38 -5.36 -6.55
CA LEU A 102 28.41 -6.67 -5.88
C LEU A 102 28.41 -6.55 -4.34
N GLY A 103 28.95 -5.47 -3.79
CA GLY A 103 28.86 -5.13 -2.36
C GLY A 103 27.72 -4.14 -2.08
N ASP A 104 27.92 -3.34 -1.04
CA ASP A 104 26.92 -2.36 -0.57
C ASP A 104 26.94 -1.09 -1.43
N ALA A 105 25.78 -0.46 -1.59
CA ALA A 105 25.61 0.72 -2.42
C ALA A 105 24.99 1.90 -1.67
N SER A 106 25.72 3.01 -1.59
CA SER A 106 25.20 4.30 -1.14
C SER A 106 25.13 5.30 -2.31
N LEU A 107 23.92 5.58 -2.81
CA LEU A 107 23.74 6.43 -3.99
C LEU A 107 22.88 7.66 -3.71
N THR A 108 23.42 8.83 -3.98
CA THR A 108 22.68 10.10 -3.97
C THR A 108 22.56 10.68 -5.37
N ARG A 109 21.34 11.01 -5.78
CA ARG A 109 21.09 11.47 -7.14
C ARG A 109 20.06 12.60 -7.21
N LYS A 110 20.42 13.64 -7.97
CA LYS A 110 19.51 14.68 -8.44
C LYS A 110 19.50 14.71 -9.97
N LYS A 111 18.31 14.59 -10.58
CA LYS A 111 18.17 14.75 -12.04
C LYS A 111 16.91 15.47 -12.48
N ASP A 112 16.94 16.00 -13.70
CA ASP A 112 15.73 16.53 -14.32
C ASP A 112 15.03 15.42 -15.12
N ASN A 113 15.66 14.85 -16.16
CA ASN A 113 15.05 13.78 -16.96
C ASN A 113 15.91 12.49 -17.02
N GLU A 114 15.23 11.35 -17.04
CA GLU A 114 15.84 10.05 -17.37
C GLU A 114 14.89 9.15 -18.15
N THR A 115 15.38 8.56 -19.24
CA THR A 115 14.59 7.60 -20.00
C THR A 115 14.63 6.21 -19.35
N SER A 116 15.81 5.66 -19.06
CA SER A 116 15.89 4.32 -18.48
C SER A 116 17.03 4.14 -17.49
N GLN A 117 16.76 3.37 -16.44
CA GLN A 117 17.77 2.97 -15.48
C GLN A 117 17.58 1.54 -14.98
N TYR A 118 18.70 0.84 -14.91
CA TYR A 118 18.85 -0.47 -14.31
C TYR A 118 19.90 -0.40 -13.20
N LEU A 119 19.53 -0.84 -12.01
CA LEU A 119 20.42 -0.93 -10.86
C LEU A 119 20.26 -2.30 -10.22
N THR A 120 21.36 -3.02 -10.08
CA THR A 120 21.44 -4.28 -9.35
C THR A 120 22.46 -4.12 -8.23
N VAL A 121 22.09 -4.45 -7.00
CA VAL A 121 22.97 -4.45 -5.82
C VAL A 121 22.90 -5.84 -5.19
N LEU A 122 24.04 -6.49 -4.97
CA LEU A 122 24.10 -7.80 -4.32
C LEU A 122 24.36 -7.74 -2.80
N GLY A 123 24.62 -6.54 -2.27
CA GLY A 123 24.55 -6.23 -0.84
C GLY A 123 23.42 -5.27 -0.52
N ASP A 124 23.60 -4.48 0.54
CA ASP A 124 22.62 -3.53 1.03
C ASP A 124 22.63 -2.24 0.19
N ALA A 125 21.47 -1.60 0.07
CA ALA A 125 21.29 -0.41 -0.75
C ALA A 125 20.67 0.76 0.02
N SER A 126 21.42 1.85 0.13
CA SER A 126 20.92 3.15 0.61
C SER A 126 20.83 4.16 -0.55
N LEU A 127 19.62 4.47 -1.03
CA LEU A 127 19.44 5.34 -2.20
C LEU A 127 18.57 6.57 -1.90
N THR A 128 19.11 7.75 -2.17
CA THR A 128 18.37 9.02 -2.14
C THR A 128 18.24 9.61 -3.54
N ARG A 129 17.01 9.88 -3.98
CA ARG A 129 16.72 10.32 -5.35
C ARG A 129 15.75 11.49 -5.38
N LYS A 130 16.13 12.54 -6.11
CA LYS A 130 15.24 13.63 -6.53
C LYS A 130 15.23 13.69 -8.06
N LYS A 131 14.07 13.48 -8.70
CA LYS A 131 13.92 13.53 -10.16
C LYS A 131 12.73 14.37 -10.57
N TYR A 132 12.72 14.92 -11.79
CA TYR A 132 11.53 15.55 -12.35
C TYR A 132 10.72 14.53 -13.15
N ASN A 133 11.31 13.95 -14.21
CA ASN A 133 10.68 12.94 -15.04
C ASN A 133 11.52 11.65 -15.16
N GLU A 134 10.84 10.50 -15.12
CA GLU A 134 11.44 9.20 -15.40
C GLU A 134 10.49 8.30 -16.21
N THR A 135 10.97 7.76 -17.33
CA THR A 135 10.17 6.81 -18.11
C THR A 135 10.20 5.42 -17.51
N SER A 136 11.38 4.88 -17.18
CA SER A 136 11.46 3.51 -16.64
C SER A 136 12.61 3.31 -15.66
N GLN A 137 12.29 2.64 -14.54
CA GLN A 137 13.29 2.21 -13.57
C GLN A 137 13.15 0.75 -13.17
N TYR A 138 14.29 0.06 -13.14
CA TYR A 138 14.44 -1.28 -12.58
C TYR A 138 15.49 -1.24 -11.47
N LEU A 139 15.13 -1.75 -10.30
CA LEU A 139 16.02 -1.89 -9.15
C LEU A 139 15.86 -3.28 -8.55
N THR A 140 16.97 -3.99 -8.42
CA THR A 140 17.06 -5.28 -7.74
C THR A 140 18.10 -5.18 -6.63
N VAL A 141 17.74 -5.56 -5.41
CA VAL A 141 18.62 -5.58 -4.23
C VAL A 141 18.57 -6.97 -3.60
N LEU A 142 19.72 -7.65 -3.48
CA LEU A 142 19.85 -8.96 -2.81
C LEU A 142 20.37 -8.77 -1.37
N GLY A 143 19.79 -7.82 -0.68
CA GLY A 143 20.07 -7.40 0.68
C GLY A 143 18.99 -6.41 1.12
N ASP A 144 19.26 -5.65 2.16
CA ASP A 144 18.32 -4.68 2.69
C ASP A 144 18.32 -3.38 1.87
N ALA A 145 17.15 -2.75 1.76
CA ALA A 145 16.97 -1.55 0.95
C ALA A 145 16.37 -0.38 1.75
N SER A 146 17.13 0.70 1.89
CA SER A 146 16.64 1.99 2.38
C SER A 146 16.55 3.00 1.24
N LEU A 147 15.34 3.33 0.80
CA LEU A 147 15.13 4.22 -0.36
C LEU A 147 14.29 5.44 -0.02
N THR A 148 14.83 6.63 -0.31
CA THR A 148 14.09 7.89 -0.28
C THR A 148 13.95 8.47 -1.69
N ARG A 149 12.71 8.76 -2.11
CA ARG A 149 12.42 9.27 -3.46
C ARG A 149 11.47 10.46 -3.43
N LYS A 150 11.85 11.51 -4.15
CA LYS A 150 10.97 12.61 -4.54
C LYS A 150 10.95 12.73 -6.06
N LYS A 151 9.78 12.60 -6.69
CA LYS A 151 9.63 12.70 -8.15
C LYS A 151 8.38 13.50 -8.52
N ASP A 152 8.33 14.04 -9.71
CA ASP A 152 7.12 14.71 -10.21
C ASP A 152 6.35 13.70 -11.09
N ASN A 153 6.98 13.12 -12.13
CA ASN A 153 6.35 12.11 -12.99
C ASN A 153 7.18 10.82 -13.15
N GLU A 154 6.50 9.67 -13.10
CA GLU A 154 7.09 8.37 -13.43
C GLU A 154 6.12 7.49 -14.24
N THR A 155 6.57 6.98 -15.39
CA THR A 155 5.74 6.06 -16.18
C THR A 155 5.77 4.64 -15.62
N SER A 156 6.94 4.09 -15.31
CA SER A 156 7.02 2.71 -14.80
C SER A 156 8.17 2.48 -13.84
N GLN A 157 7.87 1.78 -12.75
CA GLN A 157 8.86 1.39 -11.76
C GLN A 157 8.74 -0.09 -11.37
N TYR A 158 9.87 -0.79 -11.36
CA TYR A 158 10.03 -2.13 -10.84
C TYR A 158 11.09 -2.13 -9.74
N LEU A 159 10.73 -2.65 -8.57
CA LEU A 159 11.62 -2.83 -7.44
C LEU A 159 11.45 -4.24 -6.87
N THR A 160 12.56 -4.96 -6.77
CA THR A 160 12.64 -6.26 -6.11
C THR A 160 13.70 -6.18 -5.01
N VAL A 161 13.32 -6.54 -3.79
CA VAL A 161 14.22 -6.59 -2.62
C VAL A 161 14.11 -7.99 -2.01
N LEU A 162 15.23 -8.69 -1.87
CA LEU A 162 15.26 -10.04 -1.27
C LEU A 162 15.53 -10.01 0.25
N GLY A 163 15.88 -8.86 0.82
CA GLY A 163 15.86 -8.59 2.26
C GLY A 163 14.74 -7.64 2.65
N ASP A 164 14.96 -6.87 3.71
CA ASP A 164 14.01 -5.91 4.25
C ASP A 164 14.00 -4.60 3.45
N ALA A 165 12.85 -3.93 3.41
CA ALA A 165 12.67 -2.70 2.64
C ALA A 165 12.07 -1.56 3.49
N SER A 166 12.83 -0.48 3.64
CA SER A 166 12.35 0.81 4.17
C SER A 166 12.27 1.85 3.07
N LEU A 167 11.05 2.19 2.61
CA LEU A 167 10.85 3.09 1.47
C LEU A 167 10.01 4.31 1.85
N THR A 168 10.56 5.50 1.58
CA THR A 168 9.82 6.77 1.65
C THR A 168 9.69 7.39 0.27
N ARG A 169 8.46 7.71 -0.14
CA ARG A 169 8.18 8.24 -1.48
C ARG A 169 7.21 9.41 -1.44
N LYS A 170 7.56 10.46 -2.19
CA LYS A 170 6.69 11.56 -2.54
C LYS A 170 6.65 11.70 -4.06
N LYS A 171 5.48 11.56 -4.69
CA LYS A 171 5.32 11.66 -6.15
C LYS A 171 4.06 12.38 -6.56
N ASP A 172 4.10 13.17 -7.64
CA ASP A 172 2.87 13.80 -8.13
C ASP A 172 2.09 12.78 -8.99
N ASN A 173 2.69 12.22 -10.05
CA ASN A 173 2.03 11.24 -10.92
C ASN A 173 2.84 9.96 -11.13
N GLU A 174 2.16 8.81 -11.06
CA GLU A 174 2.73 7.49 -11.38
C GLU A 174 1.76 6.64 -12.22
N THR A 175 2.19 6.16 -13.38
CA THR A 175 1.33 5.29 -14.21
C THR A 175 1.36 3.85 -13.70
N SER A 176 2.53 3.29 -13.38
CA SER A 176 2.61 1.90 -12.91
C SER A 176 3.76 1.64 -11.96
N GLU A 177 3.46 0.98 -10.84
CA GLU A 177 4.44 0.52 -9.86
C GLU A 177 4.31 -0.98 -9.58
N TYR A 178 5.44 -1.69 -9.62
CA TYR A 178 5.61 -3.05 -9.12
C TYR A 178 6.67 -3.06 -8.03
N LEU A 179 6.31 -3.58 -6.86
CA LEU A 179 7.19 -3.78 -5.73
C LEU A 179 7.02 -5.19 -5.17
N ALA A 180 8.12 -5.95 -5.13
CA ALA A 180 8.21 -7.23 -4.45
C ALA A 180 9.28 -7.13 -3.35
N VAL A 181 8.91 -7.49 -2.13
CA VAL A 181 9.81 -7.57 -0.96
C VAL A 181 9.67 -8.96 -0.38
N LEU A 182 10.78 -9.67 -0.19
CA LEU A 182 10.75 -10.98 0.47
C LEU A 182 10.78 -10.84 1.99
N GLY A 183 11.58 -9.92 2.52
CA GLY A 183 11.58 -9.61 3.96
C GLY A 183 10.46 -8.64 4.36
N ASP A 184 10.68 -7.97 5.49
CA ASP A 184 9.75 -7.00 6.05
C ASP A 184 9.71 -5.71 5.21
N ALA A 185 8.53 -5.10 5.12
CA ALA A 185 8.32 -3.88 4.36
C ALA A 185 7.74 -2.74 5.21
N SER A 186 8.52 -1.67 5.36
CA SER A 186 8.06 -0.38 5.92
C SER A 186 7.96 0.68 4.83
N LEU A 187 6.74 1.03 4.42
CA LEU A 187 6.52 1.95 3.28
C LEU A 187 5.69 3.18 3.69
N THR A 188 6.26 4.37 3.44
CA THR A 188 5.53 5.64 3.52
C THR A 188 5.40 6.26 2.14
N ARG A 189 4.17 6.56 1.73
CA ARG A 189 3.87 7.13 0.41
C ARG A 189 2.92 8.33 0.50
N GLU A 190 3.32 9.43 -0.12
CA GLU A 190 2.46 10.59 -0.41
C GLU A 190 2.39 10.76 -1.94
N ARG A 191 1.18 10.70 -2.52
CA ARG A 191 0.99 10.88 -3.97
C ARG A 191 -0.23 11.70 -4.35
N ASP A 192 -0.23 12.31 -5.52
CA ASP A 192 -1.43 12.96 -6.05
C ASP A 192 -2.22 11.95 -6.90
N ASN A 193 -1.62 11.39 -7.97
CA ASN A 193 -2.31 10.45 -8.86
C ASN A 193 -1.53 9.15 -9.12
N GLU A 194 -2.24 8.02 -9.12
CA GLU A 194 -1.70 6.72 -9.50
C GLU A 194 -2.68 5.87 -10.30
N THR A 195 -2.25 5.37 -11.46
CA THR A 195 -3.11 4.50 -12.28
C THR A 195 -3.09 3.06 -11.78
N SER A 196 -1.92 2.48 -11.51
CA SER A 196 -1.86 1.07 -11.11
C SER A 196 -0.69 0.75 -10.20
N GLN A 197 -0.97 -0.05 -9.18
CA GLN A 197 0.03 -0.50 -8.23
C GLN A 197 -0.11 -1.97 -7.84
N TYR A 198 1.02 -2.66 -7.85
CA TYR A 198 1.17 -4.01 -7.34
C TYR A 198 2.25 -4.04 -6.25
N LEU A 199 1.88 -4.56 -5.10
CA LEU A 199 2.78 -4.79 -3.97
C LEU A 199 2.61 -6.20 -3.43
N THR A 200 3.71 -6.94 -3.38
CA THR A 200 3.80 -8.24 -2.71
C THR A 200 4.87 -8.15 -1.63
N VAL A 201 4.51 -8.56 -0.41
CA VAL A 201 5.41 -8.70 0.74
C VAL A 201 5.24 -10.12 1.28
N LEU A 202 6.35 -10.85 1.47
CA LEU A 202 6.28 -12.23 1.97
C LEU A 202 6.27 -12.29 3.50
N ASP A 203 6.99 -11.41 4.18
CA ASP A 203 6.91 -11.29 5.64
C ASP A 203 5.94 -10.16 6.02
N ASP A 204 6.28 -9.32 7.01
CA ASP A 204 5.35 -8.35 7.58
C ASP A 204 5.37 -7.01 6.84
N ALA A 205 4.21 -6.35 6.80
CA ALA A 205 4.03 -5.08 6.10
C ALA A 205 3.47 -3.97 6.99
N SER A 206 4.22 -2.87 7.11
CA SER A 206 3.76 -1.61 7.70
C SER A 206 3.66 -0.53 6.63
N LEU A 207 2.44 -0.15 6.23
CA LEU A 207 2.22 0.81 5.14
C LEU A 207 1.42 2.03 5.58
N THR A 208 1.99 3.22 5.39
CA THR A 208 1.29 4.49 5.49
C THR A 208 1.14 5.14 4.13
N ARG A 209 -0.10 5.48 3.76
CA ARG A 209 -0.41 6.08 2.45
C ARG A 209 -1.32 7.29 2.59
N LYS A 210 -0.94 8.36 1.90
CA LYS A 210 -1.77 9.54 1.65
C LYS A 210 -1.85 9.75 0.13
N LYS A 211 -3.05 9.70 -0.45
CA LYS A 211 -3.23 9.88 -1.89
C LYS A 211 -4.45 10.71 -2.24
N ASP A 212 -4.44 11.40 -3.38
CA ASP A 212 -5.66 12.07 -3.86
C ASP A 212 -6.47 11.09 -4.72
N ASN A 213 -5.91 10.54 -5.81
CA ASN A 213 -6.61 9.63 -6.72
C ASN A 213 -5.84 8.32 -7.00
N GLU A 214 -6.55 7.19 -6.99
CA GLU A 214 -6.01 5.89 -7.41
C GLU A 214 -7.02 5.08 -8.24
N THR A 215 -6.62 4.61 -9.42
CA THR A 215 -7.50 3.78 -10.24
C THR A 215 -7.49 2.32 -9.77
N SER A 216 -6.33 1.72 -9.52
CA SER A 216 -6.27 0.31 -9.13
C SER A 216 -5.09 -0.03 -8.24
N GLN A 217 -5.38 -0.78 -7.17
CA GLN A 217 -4.37 -1.28 -6.26
C GLN A 217 -4.53 -2.77 -5.95
N TYR A 218 -3.41 -3.49 -6.01
CA TYR A 218 -3.27 -4.86 -5.56
C TYR A 218 -2.18 -4.93 -4.48
N LEU A 219 -2.55 -5.48 -3.32
CA LEU A 219 -1.63 -5.73 -2.22
C LEU A 219 -1.81 -7.17 -1.72
N THR A 220 -0.71 -7.91 -1.70
CA THR A 220 -0.61 -9.24 -1.08
C THR A 220 0.45 -9.19 0.01
N VAL A 221 0.09 -9.60 1.22
CA VAL A 221 1.00 -9.75 2.36
C VAL A 221 0.83 -11.18 2.87
N LEU A 222 1.91 -11.93 3.01
CA LEU A 222 1.84 -13.30 3.54
C LEU A 222 1.95 -13.31 5.08
N GLY A 223 2.77 -12.43 5.66
CA GLY A 223 2.76 -12.17 7.10
C GLY A 223 1.65 -11.22 7.54
N ASP A 224 1.92 -10.50 8.63
CA ASP A 224 0.98 -9.56 9.24
C ASP A 224 1.01 -8.20 8.53
N ALA A 225 -0.13 -7.51 8.52
CA ALA A 225 -0.30 -6.24 7.83
C ALA A 225 -0.85 -5.14 8.74
N SER A 226 -0.07 -4.07 8.90
CA SER A 226 -0.52 -2.81 9.53
C SER A 226 -0.62 -1.70 8.48
N LEU A 227 -1.84 -1.32 8.10
CA LEU A 227 -2.07 -0.35 7.02
C LEU A 227 -2.85 0.87 7.50
N THR A 228 -2.27 2.05 7.30
CA THR A 228 -2.96 3.34 7.46
C THR A 228 -3.12 4.03 6.12
N ARG A 229 -4.35 4.40 5.77
CA ARG A 229 -4.64 5.07 4.49
C ARG A 229 -5.54 6.28 4.69
N LYS A 230 -5.14 7.39 4.08
CA LYS A 230 -5.97 8.57 3.83
C LYS A 230 -6.06 8.78 2.32
N LYS A 231 -7.25 8.74 1.74
CA LYS A 231 -7.43 8.99 0.30
C LYS A 231 -8.65 9.85 0.00
N ASP A 232 -8.68 10.51 -1.15
CA ASP A 232 -9.89 11.18 -1.60
C ASP A 232 -10.71 10.19 -2.45
N ASN A 233 -10.16 9.70 -3.58
CA ASN A 233 -10.86 8.79 -4.50
C ASN A 233 -10.11 7.49 -4.80
N GLU A 234 -10.84 6.36 -4.82
CA GLU A 234 -10.32 5.06 -5.30
C GLU A 234 -11.34 4.28 -6.13
N THR A 235 -10.96 3.86 -7.34
CA THR A 235 -11.86 3.05 -8.17
C THR A 235 -11.86 1.58 -7.74
N SER A 236 -10.70 0.97 -7.49
CA SER A 236 -10.65 -0.45 -7.14
C SER A 236 -9.47 -0.82 -6.25
N GLN A 237 -9.77 -1.56 -5.17
CA GLN A 237 -8.77 -2.07 -4.24
C GLN A 237 -8.92 -3.57 -3.99
N TYR A 238 -7.81 -4.30 -4.12
CA TYR A 238 -7.68 -5.70 -3.72
C TYR A 238 -6.59 -5.84 -2.67
N LEU A 239 -6.95 -6.41 -1.52
CA LEU A 239 -6.02 -6.70 -0.42
C LEU A 239 -6.21 -8.15 0.03
N THR A 240 -5.13 -8.90 0.01
CA THR A 240 -5.04 -10.24 0.61
C THR A 240 -3.96 -10.23 1.67
N VAL A 241 -4.30 -10.67 2.88
CA VAL A 241 -3.38 -10.84 4.02
C VAL A 241 -3.52 -12.28 4.50
N LEU A 242 -2.41 -13.02 4.62
CA LEU A 242 -2.47 -14.39 5.13
C LEU A 242 -2.28 -14.47 6.65
N GLY A 243 -1.59 -13.49 7.25
CA GLY A 243 -1.56 -13.27 8.70
C GLY A 243 -2.67 -12.32 9.19
N ASP A 244 -2.40 -11.67 10.31
CA ASP A 244 -3.30 -10.72 10.95
C ASP A 244 -3.29 -9.36 10.26
N ALA A 245 -4.43 -8.67 10.27
CA ALA A 245 -4.61 -7.40 9.59
C ALA A 245 -5.15 -6.30 10.52
N SER A 246 -4.36 -5.25 10.71
CA SER A 246 -4.78 -4.00 11.35
C SER A 246 -4.89 -2.88 10.32
N LEU A 247 -6.12 -2.48 9.97
CA LEU A 247 -6.37 -1.51 8.90
C LEU A 247 -7.14 -0.29 9.39
N THR A 248 -6.54 0.89 9.22
CA THR A 248 -7.21 2.18 9.42
C THR A 248 -7.37 2.89 8.08
N ARG A 249 -8.61 3.24 7.72
CA ARG A 249 -8.95 3.93 6.47
C ARG A 249 -9.80 5.17 6.73
N LYS A 250 -9.37 6.29 6.16
CA LYS A 250 -10.19 7.50 5.96
C LYS A 250 -10.28 7.79 4.46
N LYS A 251 -11.47 7.77 3.88
CA LYS A 251 -11.67 8.04 2.46
C LYS A 251 -12.88 8.94 2.19
N ASP A 252 -12.94 9.60 1.05
CA ASP A 252 -14.15 10.30 0.62
C ASP A 252 -14.99 9.32 -0.23
N ASP A 253 -14.47 8.86 -1.38
CA ASP A 253 -15.18 7.96 -2.30
C ASP A 253 -14.42 6.67 -2.65
N GLU A 254 -15.14 5.53 -2.66
CA GLU A 254 -14.62 4.24 -3.16
C GLU A 254 -15.65 3.47 -4.00
N THR A 255 -15.29 3.08 -5.22
CA THR A 255 -16.20 2.30 -6.07
C THR A 255 -16.22 0.83 -5.69
N SER A 256 -15.07 0.20 -5.48
CA SER A 256 -15.03 -1.25 -5.19
C SER A 256 -13.84 -1.66 -4.32
N GLN A 257 -14.13 -2.52 -3.35
CA GLN A 257 -13.13 -3.06 -2.44
C GLN A 257 -13.30 -4.54 -2.17
N TYR A 258 -12.19 -5.26 -2.24
CA TYR A 258 -12.07 -6.66 -1.87
C TYR A 258 -10.96 -6.82 -0.83
N LEU A 259 -11.31 -7.39 0.32
CA LEU A 259 -10.39 -7.70 1.41
C LEU A 259 -10.57 -9.15 1.85
N ILE A 260 -9.48 -9.90 1.83
CA ILE A 260 -9.39 -11.27 2.34
C ILE A 260 -8.31 -11.29 3.41
N VAL A 261 -8.63 -11.80 4.59
CA VAL A 261 -7.72 -11.98 5.73
C VAL A 261 -7.82 -13.43 6.21
N LEU A 262 -6.69 -14.16 6.25
CA LEU A 262 -6.63 -15.54 6.77
C LEU A 262 -6.18 -15.63 8.23
N GLY A 263 -5.95 -14.51 8.91
CA GLY A 263 -5.88 -14.38 10.36
C GLY A 263 -6.97 -13.48 10.93
N ASP A 264 -6.66 -12.83 12.04
CA ASP A 264 -7.55 -11.90 12.73
C ASP A 264 -7.54 -10.53 12.04
N ALA A 265 -8.68 -9.84 12.08
CA ALA A 265 -8.87 -8.56 11.43
C ALA A 265 -9.36 -7.48 12.39
N ASN A 266 -8.58 -6.41 12.58
CA ASN A 266 -9.00 -5.18 13.23
C ASN A 266 -9.11 -4.04 12.22
N LEU A 267 -10.34 -3.58 11.97
CA LEU A 267 -10.67 -2.70 10.86
C LEU A 267 -11.41 -1.45 11.32
N THR A 268 -10.76 -0.30 11.22
CA THR A 268 -11.39 1.01 11.46
C THR A 268 -11.55 1.77 10.16
N ARG A 269 -12.78 2.23 9.87
CA ARG A 269 -13.11 2.91 8.61
C ARG A 269 -14.00 4.12 8.83
N LYS A 270 -13.61 5.22 8.20
CA LYS A 270 -14.42 6.43 8.03
C LYS A 270 -14.50 6.76 6.55
N LYS A 271 -15.70 6.74 5.95
CA LYS A 271 -15.89 7.02 4.52
C LYS A 271 -17.11 7.90 4.26
N ASP A 272 -17.13 8.66 3.17
CA ASP A 272 -18.35 9.38 2.80
C ASP A 272 -19.23 8.45 1.94
N ASN A 273 -18.72 7.94 0.81
CA ASN A 273 -19.47 7.03 -0.06
C ASN A 273 -18.71 5.74 -0.43
N GLU A 274 -19.45 4.63 -0.51
CA GLU A 274 -18.95 3.37 -1.05
C GLU A 274 -19.99 2.62 -1.90
N THR A 275 -19.63 2.26 -3.12
CA THR A 275 -20.56 1.51 -3.99
C THR A 275 -20.58 0.02 -3.66
N SER A 276 -19.43 -0.62 -3.47
CA SER A 276 -19.40 -2.07 -3.23
C SER A 276 -18.21 -2.51 -2.40
N GLU A 277 -18.49 -3.35 -1.40
CA GLU A 277 -17.46 -3.93 -0.54
C GLU A 277 -17.66 -5.44 -0.34
N TYR A 278 -16.56 -6.18 -0.46
CA TYR A 278 -16.45 -7.58 -0.08
C TYR A 278 -15.34 -7.76 0.97
N LEU A 279 -15.69 -8.37 2.10
CA LEU A 279 -14.76 -8.70 3.16
C LEU A 279 -14.95 -10.16 3.60
N ALA A 280 -13.88 -10.94 3.55
CA ALA A 280 -13.80 -12.27 4.13
C ALA A 280 -12.68 -12.33 5.17
N VAL A 281 -13.01 -12.81 6.36
CA VAL A 281 -12.06 -13.01 7.47
C VAL A 281 -12.21 -14.46 7.95
N LEU A 282 -11.09 -15.19 8.02
CA LEU A 282 -11.10 -16.59 8.49
C LEU A 282 -10.78 -16.73 9.99
N GLY A 283 -10.28 -15.67 10.64
CA GLY A 283 -10.19 -15.57 12.10
C GLY A 283 -11.22 -14.60 12.68
N ASP A 284 -10.90 -14.02 13.83
CA ASP A 284 -11.76 -13.07 14.54
C ASP A 284 -11.79 -11.72 13.83
N ALA A 285 -12.95 -11.06 13.87
CA ALA A 285 -13.15 -9.78 13.21
C ALA A 285 -13.66 -8.70 14.16
N SER A 286 -12.86 -7.66 14.38
CA SER A 286 -13.26 -6.42 15.04
C SER A 286 -13.37 -5.29 14.02
N LEU A 287 -14.56 -4.74 13.83
CA LEU A 287 -14.85 -3.74 12.81
C LEU A 287 -15.57 -2.53 13.39
N THR A 288 -14.98 -1.35 13.19
CA THR A 288 -15.62 -0.06 13.46
C THR A 288 -15.79 0.73 12.17
N ARG A 289 -17.03 1.13 11.87
CA ARG A 289 -17.39 1.82 10.62
C ARG A 289 -18.25 3.05 10.88
N GLU A 290 -17.78 4.19 10.36
CA GLU A 290 -18.58 5.40 10.17
C GLU A 290 -18.68 5.66 8.66
N LYS A 291 -19.89 5.67 8.08
CA LYS A 291 -20.06 6.06 6.68
C LYS A 291 -21.33 6.87 6.42
N ASP A 292 -21.34 7.73 5.42
CA ASP A 292 -22.58 8.45 5.06
C ASP A 292 -23.46 7.55 4.18
N ASN A 293 -22.95 7.07 3.04
CA ASN A 293 -23.72 6.21 2.11
C ASN A 293 -23.00 4.90 1.74
N GLU A 294 -23.75 3.80 1.67
CA GLU A 294 -23.26 2.54 1.10
C GLU A 294 -24.32 1.81 0.26
N THR A 295 -23.95 1.41 -0.96
CA THR A 295 -24.87 0.68 -1.84
C THR A 295 -24.88 -0.81 -1.54
N SER A 296 -23.73 -1.47 -1.39
CA SER A 296 -23.71 -2.93 -1.18
C SER A 296 -22.52 -3.40 -0.36
N GLN A 297 -22.79 -4.25 0.64
CA GLN A 297 -21.77 -4.85 1.49
C GLN A 297 -21.97 -6.36 1.65
N TYR A 298 -20.89 -7.11 1.49
CA TYR A 298 -20.78 -8.53 1.83
C TYR A 298 -19.68 -8.73 2.86
N LEU A 299 -20.03 -9.35 4.00
CA LEU A 299 -19.10 -9.70 5.06
C LEU A 299 -19.28 -11.16 5.45
N THR A 300 -18.20 -11.92 5.42
CA THR A 300 -18.11 -13.27 5.95
C THR A 300 -17.01 -13.33 7.00
N VAL A 301 -17.34 -13.83 8.19
CA VAL A 301 -16.40 -14.11 9.28
C VAL A 301 -16.57 -15.57 9.68
N LEU A 302 -15.49 -16.35 9.71
CA LEU A 302 -15.57 -17.77 10.07
C LEU A 302 -15.44 -18.04 11.56
N ASP A 303 -14.99 -17.06 12.34
CA ASP A 303 -14.90 -17.13 13.80
C ASP A 303 -15.78 -16.04 14.44
N ASP A 304 -15.35 -15.40 15.53
CA ASP A 304 -16.13 -14.39 16.23
C ASP A 304 -16.09 -13.02 15.56
N ALA A 305 -17.19 -12.28 15.66
CA ALA A 305 -17.33 -10.96 15.07
C ALA A 305 -17.84 -9.91 16.06
N SER A 306 -17.09 -8.82 16.22
CA SER A 306 -17.51 -7.60 16.93
C SER A 306 -17.61 -6.44 15.95
N LEU A 307 -18.83 -6.02 15.63
CA LEU A 307 -19.10 -4.96 14.65
C LEU A 307 -19.78 -3.74 15.30
N THR A 308 -19.18 -2.57 15.16
CA THR A 308 -19.79 -1.28 15.48
C THR A 308 -19.96 -0.44 14.22
N ARG A 309 -21.19 0.03 13.99
CA ARG A 309 -21.56 0.77 12.77
C ARG A 309 -22.39 2.00 13.07
N LYS A 310 -22.01 3.12 12.46
CA LYS A 310 -22.82 4.34 12.39
C LYS A 310 -22.91 4.78 10.94
N LYS A 311 -24.13 4.87 10.38
CA LYS A 311 -24.33 5.37 9.01
C LYS A 311 -25.58 6.20 8.83
N ASP A 312 -25.64 6.92 7.72
CA ASP A 312 -26.84 7.65 7.34
C ASP A 312 -27.70 6.73 6.45
N ASN A 313 -27.19 6.26 5.30
CA ASN A 313 -27.96 5.43 4.36
C ASN A 313 -27.28 4.11 3.96
N GLU A 314 -28.08 3.05 3.82
CA GLU A 314 -27.65 1.76 3.26
C GLU A 314 -28.67 1.11 2.33
N THR A 315 -28.22 0.64 1.16
CA THR A 315 -29.10 -0.11 0.25
C THR A 315 -29.16 -1.61 0.61
N SER A 316 -28.03 -2.32 0.59
CA SER A 316 -28.04 -3.77 0.83
C SER A 316 -26.87 -4.27 1.66
N GLN A 317 -27.17 -5.13 2.63
CA GLN A 317 -26.18 -5.80 3.48
C GLN A 317 -26.38 -7.31 3.54
N TYR A 318 -25.27 -8.04 3.41
CA TYR A 318 -25.18 -9.47 3.71
C TYR A 318 -24.05 -9.71 4.70
N LEU A 319 -24.40 -10.28 5.86
CA LEU A 319 -23.46 -10.67 6.89
C LEU A 319 -23.65 -12.13 7.26
N THR A 320 -22.57 -12.89 7.22
CA THR A 320 -22.50 -14.27 7.71
C THR A 320 -21.38 -14.38 8.73
N VAL A 321 -21.70 -14.87 9.92
CA VAL A 321 -20.75 -15.16 11.00
C VAL A 321 -20.92 -16.62 11.40
N LEU A 322 -19.84 -17.39 11.47
CA LEU A 322 -19.91 -18.78 11.90
C LEU A 322 -19.68 -18.97 13.39
N GLY A 323 -18.97 -18.04 14.06
CA GLY A 323 -18.88 -17.96 15.51
C GLY A 323 -19.91 -17.01 16.13
N ASP A 324 -19.56 -16.46 17.28
CA ASP A 324 -20.39 -15.53 18.03
C ASP A 324 -20.34 -14.13 17.42
N ALA A 325 -21.46 -13.41 17.50
CA ALA A 325 -21.62 -12.09 16.89
C ALA A 325 -22.11 -11.04 17.89
N SER A 326 -21.30 -10.00 18.10
CA SER A 326 -21.68 -8.77 18.81
C SER A 326 -21.81 -7.62 17.83
N LEU A 327 -23.01 -7.06 17.70
CA LEU A 327 -23.33 -6.06 16.69
C LEU A 327 -24.01 -4.84 17.31
N THR A 328 -23.39 -3.68 17.17
CA THR A 328 -23.98 -2.39 17.51
C THR A 328 -24.16 -1.55 16.27
N ARG A 329 -25.40 -1.14 15.98
CA ARG A 329 -25.72 -0.33 14.79
C ARG A 329 -26.58 0.89 15.11
N LYS A 330 -26.13 2.04 14.59
CA LYS A 330 -26.92 3.26 14.43
C LYS A 330 -27.04 3.58 12.93
N THR A 331 -28.25 3.74 12.43
CA THR A 331 -28.50 4.00 11.00
C THR A 331 -29.77 4.82 10.85
N ASP A 332 -29.78 5.78 9.95
CA ASP A 332 -30.96 6.61 9.73
C ASP A 332 -31.90 5.83 8.77
N ASP A 333 -31.43 5.48 7.57
CA ASP A 333 -32.19 4.72 6.56
C ASP A 333 -31.50 3.41 6.14
N GLU A 334 -32.29 2.35 5.97
CA GLU A 334 -31.79 1.09 5.39
C GLU A 334 -32.84 0.30 4.60
N THR A 335 -32.52 -0.10 3.37
CA THR A 335 -33.51 -0.80 2.54
C THR A 335 -33.57 -2.32 2.71
N SER A 336 -32.43 -3.02 2.81
CA SER A 336 -32.43 -4.49 2.90
C SER A 336 -31.25 -5.08 3.69
N GLN A 337 -31.55 -6.07 4.54
CA GLN A 337 -30.55 -6.81 5.31
C GLN A 337 -30.79 -8.31 5.38
N ASN A 338 -29.70 -9.06 5.27
CA ASN A 338 -29.61 -10.46 5.61
C ASN A 338 -28.46 -10.70 6.59
N LEU A 339 -28.78 -11.20 7.78
CA LEU A 339 -27.81 -11.59 8.81
C LEU A 339 -28.01 -13.07 9.14
N THR A 340 -26.92 -13.83 9.04
CA THR A 340 -26.86 -15.24 9.47
C THR A 340 -25.72 -15.39 10.49
N VAL A 341 -26.02 -15.97 11.65
CA VAL A 341 -25.05 -16.26 12.72
C VAL A 341 -25.17 -17.73 13.11
N LEU A 342 -24.08 -18.49 13.10
CA LEU A 342 -24.03 -19.90 13.54
C LEU A 342 -23.37 -20.06 14.93
N GLY A 343 -23.61 -19.08 15.78
CA GLY A 343 -23.24 -19.03 17.18
C GLY A 343 -24.20 -18.10 17.93
N ASP A 344 -23.77 -17.60 19.07
CA ASP A 344 -24.56 -16.68 19.87
C ASP A 344 -24.55 -15.27 19.28
N ALA A 345 -25.67 -14.56 19.36
CA ALA A 345 -25.83 -13.24 18.77
C ALA A 345 -26.31 -12.20 19.79
N SER A 346 -25.52 -11.14 19.99
CA SER A 346 -25.91 -9.94 20.73
C SER A 346 -26.05 -8.75 19.80
N LEU A 347 -27.29 -8.31 19.54
CA LEU A 347 -27.56 -7.20 18.62
C LEU A 347 -28.17 -6.00 19.35
N THR A 348 -27.51 -4.85 19.26
CA THR A 348 -28.05 -3.56 19.69
C THR A 348 -28.27 -2.64 18.50
N ARG A 349 -29.48 -2.08 18.40
CA ARG A 349 -29.88 -1.26 17.26
C ARG A 349 -30.64 -0.01 17.67
N LYS A 350 -30.25 1.13 17.08
CA LYS A 350 -31.04 2.36 17.03
C LYS A 350 -31.24 2.77 15.57
N LYS A 351 -32.49 2.94 15.12
CA LYS A 351 -32.79 3.35 13.75
C LYS A 351 -34.05 4.19 13.61
N ASP A 352 -34.12 4.94 12.53
CA ASP A 352 -35.24 5.81 12.20
C ASP A 352 -36.18 5.04 11.23
N ASP A 353 -35.72 4.62 10.04
CA ASP A 353 -36.52 3.89 9.02
C ASP A 353 -35.88 2.55 8.51
N GLU A 354 -36.67 1.57 8.02
CA GLU A 354 -36.21 0.33 7.34
C GLU A 354 -37.24 -0.55 6.59
N THR A 355 -36.96 -0.89 5.32
CA THR A 355 -37.92 -1.54 4.42
C THR A 355 -38.03 -3.07 4.56
N SER A 356 -36.95 -3.82 4.80
CA SER A 356 -36.98 -5.30 4.91
C SER A 356 -35.78 -5.92 5.65
N GLN A 357 -36.00 -6.97 6.44
CA GLN A 357 -34.94 -7.71 7.16
C GLN A 357 -35.17 -9.22 7.29
N TYR A 358 -34.06 -9.97 7.20
CA TYR A 358 -33.96 -11.37 7.57
C TYR A 358 -32.81 -11.59 8.55
N LEU A 359 -33.11 -12.23 9.68
CA LEU A 359 -32.14 -12.62 10.69
C LEU A 359 -32.33 -14.10 11.02
N THR A 360 -31.25 -14.87 10.87
CA THR A 360 -31.17 -16.27 11.29
C THR A 360 -30.04 -16.42 12.29
N VAL A 361 -30.34 -16.97 13.47
CA VAL A 361 -29.36 -17.29 14.52
C VAL A 361 -29.48 -18.76 14.89
N LEU A 362 -28.37 -19.49 14.84
CA LEU A 362 -28.25 -20.90 15.19
C LEU A 362 -27.54 -21.06 16.55
N GLY A 363 -28.06 -20.36 17.55
CA GLY A 363 -27.51 -20.21 18.89
C GLY A 363 -28.42 -19.29 19.70
N ASP A 364 -27.95 -18.80 20.83
CA ASP A 364 -28.73 -17.90 21.68
C ASP A 364 -28.71 -16.47 21.12
N ALA A 365 -29.83 -15.75 21.24
CA ALA A 365 -29.99 -14.41 20.69
C ALA A 365 -30.46 -13.39 21.73
N SER A 366 -29.68 -12.33 21.93
CA SER A 366 -30.05 -11.16 22.72
C SER A 366 -30.20 -9.93 21.83
N LEU A 367 -31.44 -9.48 21.61
CA LEU A 367 -31.72 -8.35 20.71
C LEU A 367 -32.30 -7.16 21.47
N THR A 368 -31.64 -6.01 21.39
CA THR A 368 -32.13 -4.72 21.89
C THR A 368 -32.36 -3.75 20.75
N ARG A 369 -33.56 -3.19 20.65
CA ARG A 369 -33.93 -2.27 19.57
C ARG A 369 -34.69 -1.05 20.04
N LYS A 370 -34.28 0.12 19.55
CA LYS A 370 -35.05 1.37 19.55
C LYS A 370 -35.37 1.76 18.11
N LYS A 371 -36.65 2.06 17.82
CA LYS A 371 -37.09 2.46 16.49
C LYS A 371 -38.24 3.45 16.48
N ASP A 372 -38.21 4.29 15.45
CA ASP A 372 -39.20 5.33 15.21
C ASP A 372 -40.24 4.84 14.17
N ASN A 373 -39.84 4.13 13.10
CA ASN A 373 -40.79 3.58 12.09
C ASN A 373 -40.46 2.16 11.52
N GLU A 374 -41.43 1.61 10.77
CA GLU A 374 -41.29 0.64 9.65
C GLU A 374 -41.56 -0.91 9.75
N THR A 375 -41.70 -1.46 8.53
CA THR A 375 -42.14 -2.69 7.78
C THR A 375 -41.67 -4.13 8.17
N PRO A 376 -42.16 -5.22 7.48
CA PRO A 376 -42.12 -6.61 7.95
C PRO A 376 -40.72 -7.22 8.13
N GLN A 377 -40.64 -8.17 9.08
CA GLN A 377 -39.40 -8.80 9.55
C GLN A 377 -39.55 -10.30 9.66
N ASN A 378 -38.49 -11.04 9.29
CA ASN A 378 -38.36 -12.47 9.52
C ASN A 378 -37.18 -12.72 10.47
N LEU A 379 -37.49 -13.22 11.67
CA LEU A 379 -36.51 -13.61 12.69
C LEU A 379 -36.66 -15.11 12.95
N THR A 380 -35.59 -15.86 12.75
CA THR A 380 -35.47 -17.27 13.12
C THR A 380 -34.33 -17.45 14.11
N VAL A 381 -34.63 -18.04 15.28
CA VAL A 381 -33.65 -18.37 16.31
C VAL A 381 -33.82 -19.85 16.67
N LEU A 382 -32.73 -20.61 16.58
CA LEU A 382 -32.65 -22.02 16.97
C LEU A 382 -31.81 -22.15 18.26
N GLY A 383 -32.31 -21.52 19.32
CA GLY A 383 -31.71 -21.36 20.64
C GLY A 383 -32.62 -20.48 21.51
N ASP A 384 -32.12 -20.01 22.65
CA ASP A 384 -32.87 -19.12 23.53
C ASP A 384 -32.86 -17.69 22.99
N ALA A 385 -33.97 -16.96 23.16
CA ALA A 385 -34.13 -15.61 22.63
C ALA A 385 -34.59 -14.62 23.71
N SER A 386 -33.84 -13.53 23.89
CA SER A 386 -34.21 -12.37 24.70
C SER A 386 -34.38 -11.14 23.83
N LEU A 387 -35.59 -10.58 23.78
CA LEU A 387 -35.94 -9.47 22.90
C LEU A 387 -36.44 -8.27 23.72
N THR A 388 -35.68 -7.18 23.70
CA THR A 388 -36.08 -5.90 24.30
C THR A 388 -36.32 -4.85 23.22
N ARG A 389 -37.49 -4.21 23.30
CA ARG A 389 -37.93 -3.29 22.25
C ARG A 389 -38.57 -2.01 22.79
N LYS A 390 -38.13 -0.88 22.25
CA LYS A 390 -38.79 0.42 22.38
C LYS A 390 -39.30 0.86 20.99
N LYS A 391 -40.59 1.16 20.88
CA LYS A 391 -41.29 1.44 19.62
C LYS A 391 -42.27 2.60 19.76
N ASP A 392 -42.46 3.31 18.65
CA ASP A 392 -43.50 4.34 18.50
C ASP A 392 -44.74 3.77 17.77
N ASP A 393 -44.61 3.02 16.66
CA ASP A 393 -45.77 2.46 15.90
C ASP A 393 -45.79 0.94 15.58
N GLU A 394 -46.95 0.41 15.14
CA GLU A 394 -47.30 -1.02 15.04
C GLU A 394 -47.26 -1.65 13.63
N THR A 395 -46.58 -2.79 13.47
CA THR A 395 -46.55 -3.63 12.24
C THR A 395 -46.19 -5.12 12.47
N SER A 396 -46.51 -5.96 11.47
CA SER A 396 -46.36 -7.43 11.39
C SER A 396 -44.93 -7.95 11.46
N GLN A 397 -44.71 -9.02 12.23
CA GLN A 397 -43.43 -9.70 12.40
C GLN A 397 -43.64 -11.21 12.33
N TYR A 398 -42.74 -11.92 11.64
CA TYR A 398 -42.66 -13.37 11.70
C TYR A 398 -41.47 -13.74 12.58
N LEU A 399 -41.79 -14.30 13.74
CA LEU A 399 -40.82 -14.76 14.74
C LEU A 399 -40.94 -16.27 14.88
N THR A 400 -39.85 -16.98 14.64
CA THR A 400 -39.71 -18.40 14.93
C THR A 400 -38.59 -18.55 15.94
N VAL A 401 -38.89 -19.05 17.14
CA VAL A 401 -37.90 -19.39 18.17
C VAL A 401 -38.10 -20.86 18.53
N LEU A 402 -37.02 -21.62 18.51
CA LEU A 402 -37.00 -23.05 18.84
C LEU A 402 -36.18 -23.30 20.11
N GLY A 403 -36.55 -22.57 21.17
CA GLY A 403 -35.94 -22.52 22.50
C GLY A 403 -36.82 -21.66 23.42
N ASP A 404 -36.29 -21.18 24.54
CA ASP A 404 -37.03 -20.28 25.44
C ASP A 404 -37.04 -18.85 24.89
N ALA A 405 -38.18 -18.15 25.01
CA ALA A 405 -38.33 -16.79 24.49
C ALA A 405 -38.81 -15.81 25.57
N SER A 406 -38.04 -14.73 25.78
CA SER A 406 -38.38 -13.61 26.65
C SER A 406 -38.59 -12.33 25.82
N LEU A 407 -39.75 -11.68 25.98
CA LEU A 407 -40.14 -10.50 25.21
C LEU A 407 -40.47 -9.33 26.13
N THR A 408 -39.71 -8.22 26.03
CA THR A 408 -40.00 -6.96 26.74
C THR A 408 -40.29 -5.84 25.74
N ARG A 409 -41.47 -5.22 25.83
CA ARG A 409 -41.89 -4.09 24.96
C ARG A 409 -42.20 -2.85 25.80
N LYS A 410 -41.59 -1.71 25.46
CA LYS A 410 -41.94 -0.37 25.96
C LYS A 410 -42.50 0.47 24.81
N LYS A 411 -43.67 1.08 25.02
CA LYS A 411 -44.33 2.00 24.07
C LYS A 411 -44.15 3.41 24.64
N ASP A 412 -43.67 4.38 23.86
CA ASP A 412 -43.70 5.78 24.30
C ASP A 412 -45.16 6.24 24.22
N ASN A 413 -45.85 6.28 25.36
CA ASN A 413 -47.17 6.90 25.44
C ASN A 413 -47.00 8.39 25.15
N GLU A 414 -47.64 8.88 24.10
CA GLU A 414 -47.97 10.30 23.97
C GLU A 414 -48.71 10.73 25.24
N THR A 415 -48.11 11.65 25.98
CA THR A 415 -48.79 12.35 27.07
C THR A 415 -49.90 13.19 26.44
N SER A 416 -51.14 12.90 26.81
CA SER A 416 -52.33 13.66 26.44
C SER A 416 -52.18 15.16 26.75
N GLN A 417 -52.43 16.02 25.75
CA GLN A 417 -53.54 16.99 25.73
C GLN A 417 -53.52 17.84 24.45
#